data_AF-A0A8S3IVL7-F1
#
_entry.id   AF-A0A8S3IVL7-F1
#
_cell.length_a   1.000
_cell.length_b   1.000
_cell.length_c   1.000
_cell.angle_alpha   90.00
_cell.angle_beta   90.00
_cell.angle_gamma   90.00
#
_symmetry.space_group_name_H-M   'P 1'
#
loop_
_entity.id
_entity.type
_entity.pdbx_description
1 polymer ?
#
loop_
_entity_poly.entity_id
_entity_poly.type
_entity_poly.pdbx_seq_one_letter_code
_entity_poly.pdbx_strand_id
1 'polypeptide(L)'
;KKEQIQLKYGDNIRLIALSKQEKLGKWNASYTRNVGFLDVVGNDRKQAWIALGDMTKEQAMEEYVKLLLDRCSIFRIHLQIQDVKYVADDQS
;
A
#
# COMPACT_ATOMS: atom_id res chain seq x y z
N LYS A 1 -19.69 -1.04 -16.41
CA LYS A 1 -19.60 -1.75 -15.12
C LYS A 1 -18.47 -1.11 -14.32
N LYS A 2 -18.74 -0.45 -13.19
CA LYS A 2 -17.66 -0.02 -12.28
C LYS A 2 -17.07 -1.29 -11.67
N GLU A 3 -15.84 -1.63 -12.00
CA GLU A 3 -15.11 -2.68 -11.28
C GLU A 3 -14.84 -2.14 -9.88
N GLN A 4 -15.68 -2.58 -8.94
CA GLN A 4 -15.52 -2.25 -7.54
C GLN A 4 -14.39 -3.13 -7.02
N ILE A 5 -13.21 -2.54 -6.84
CA ILE A 5 -12.10 -3.21 -6.19
C ILE A 5 -12.53 -3.46 -4.73
N GLN A 6 -12.95 -4.69 -4.44
CA GLN A 6 -13.34 -5.14 -3.10
C GLN A 6 -12.06 -5.45 -2.30
N LEU A 7 -11.33 -4.41 -1.89
CA LEU A 7 -10.26 -4.56 -0.92
C LEU A 7 -10.87 -4.93 0.43
N LYS A 8 -10.39 -6.02 1.04
CA LYS A 8 -10.78 -6.37 2.40
C LYS A 8 -10.41 -5.23 3.34
N TYR A 9 -11.18 -5.04 4.41
CA TYR A 9 -10.94 -3.98 5.39
C TYR A 9 -9.49 -3.97 5.90
N GLY A 10 -8.94 -5.15 6.25
CA GLY A 10 -7.55 -5.27 6.70
C GLY A 10 -6.51 -4.89 5.64
N ASP A 11 -6.75 -5.22 4.38
CA ASP A 11 -5.86 -4.83 3.27
C ASP A 11 -5.87 -3.32 3.08
N ASN A 12 -7.04 -2.69 3.19
CA ASN A 12 -7.19 -1.24 3.09
C ASN A 12 -6.46 -0.52 4.24
N ILE A 13 -6.58 -1.02 5.47
CA ILE A 13 -5.83 -0.51 6.63
C ILE A 13 -4.32 -0.64 6.40
N ARG A 14 -3.85 -1.77 5.87
CA ARG A 14 -2.42 -1.99 5.56
C ARG A 14 -1.91 -1.06 4.45
N LEU A 15 -2.68 -0.84 3.39
CA LEU A 15 -2.33 0.12 2.32
C LEU A 15 -2.19 1.55 2.86
N ILE A 16 -3.10 1.97 3.74
CA ILE A 16 -3.04 3.29 4.39
C ILE A 16 -1.78 3.41 5.26
N ALA A 17 -1.43 2.36 6.00
CA ALA A 17 -0.22 2.32 6.82
C ALA A 17 1.05 2.42 5.97
N LEU A 18 1.16 1.63 4.90
CA LEU A 18 2.31 1.64 3.98
C LEU A 18 2.44 3.00 3.27
N SER A 19 1.34 3.60 2.81
CA SER A 19 1.36 4.94 2.20
C SER A 19 1.82 6.03 3.17
N LYS A 20 1.49 5.89 4.46
CA LYS A 20 1.98 6.80 5.51
C LYS A 20 3.47 6.58 5.78
N GLN A 21 3.93 5.33 5.85
CA GLN A 21 5.35 5.00 6.04
C GLN A 21 6.21 5.53 4.87
N GLU A 22 5.72 5.46 3.64
CA GLU A 22 6.42 6.00 2.47
C GLU A 22 6.61 7.53 2.54
N LYS A 23 5.55 8.25 2.93
CA LYS A 23 5.52 9.72 2.90
C LYS A 23 6.15 10.37 4.12
N LEU A 24 5.96 9.77 5.30
CA LEU A 24 6.33 10.35 6.58
C LEU A 24 7.43 9.55 7.28
N GLY A 25 7.77 8.35 6.79
CA GLY A 25 8.70 7.44 7.44
C GLY A 25 8.09 6.74 8.65
N LYS A 26 8.96 6.34 9.58
CA LYS A 26 8.60 5.69 10.83
C LYS A 26 7.55 6.49 11.60
N TRP A 27 6.60 5.78 12.20
CA TRP A 27 5.60 6.40 13.07
C TRP A 27 6.26 7.22 14.19
N ASN A 28 5.79 8.46 14.36
CA ASN A 28 6.15 9.35 15.45
C ASN A 28 4.86 9.88 16.11
N ALA A 29 4.87 9.99 17.44
CA ALA A 29 3.78 10.55 18.22
C ALA A 29 3.40 11.98 17.82
N SER A 30 4.33 12.73 17.18
CA SER A 30 4.07 14.07 16.64
C SER A 30 3.08 14.09 15.46
N TYR A 31 2.92 12.99 14.73
CA TYR A 31 2.08 12.93 13.52
C TYR A 31 0.60 12.65 13.79
N THR A 32 0.25 12.24 15.02
CA THR A 32 -1.13 11.85 15.34
C THR A 32 -1.66 12.64 16.53
N ARG A 33 -2.75 13.38 16.31
CA ARG A 33 -3.60 13.85 17.41
C ARG A 33 -4.18 12.63 18.14
N ASN A 34 -4.42 12.73 19.45
CA ASN A 34 -5.01 11.65 20.24
C ASN A 34 -6.29 11.15 19.56
N VAL A 35 -6.26 9.93 19.02
CA VAL A 35 -7.44 9.25 18.49
C VAL A 35 -8.41 9.07 19.65
N GLY A 36 -9.63 9.59 19.51
CA GLY A 36 -10.66 9.44 20.53
C GLY A 36 -11.00 7.96 20.70
N PHE A 37 -11.41 7.55 21.90
CA PHE A 37 -11.71 6.16 22.24
C PHE A 37 -12.70 5.47 21.27
N LEU A 38 -13.61 6.23 20.65
CA LEU A 38 -14.61 5.73 19.70
C LEU A 38 -14.11 5.64 18.25
N ASP A 39 -12.92 6.16 17.94
CA ASP A 39 -12.31 6.09 16.60
C ASP A 39 -11.54 4.78 16.41
N VAL A 40 -12.28 3.67 16.39
CA VAL A 40 -11.74 2.31 16.23
C VAL A 40 -10.95 2.19 14.93
N VAL A 41 -11.46 2.76 13.84
CA VAL A 41 -10.81 2.75 12.52
C VAL A 41 -9.50 3.57 12.55
N GLY A 42 -9.49 4.72 13.22
CA GLY A 42 -8.29 5.52 13.43
C GLY A 42 -7.25 4.80 14.27
N ASN A 43 -7.68 4.09 15.31
CA ASN A 43 -6.80 3.25 16.11
C ASN A 43 -6.20 2.11 15.28
N ASP A 44 -6.99 1.39 14.49
CA ASP A 44 -6.50 0.30 13.63
C ASP A 44 -5.44 0.79 12.64
N ARG A 45 -5.66 1.95 12.01
CA ARG A 45 -4.68 2.59 11.11
C ARG A 45 -3.40 2.96 11.84
N LYS A 46 -3.52 3.50 13.05
CA LYS A 46 -2.37 3.86 13.89
C LYS A 46 -1.58 2.61 14.28
N GLN A 47 -2.25 1.56 14.75
CA GLN A 47 -1.61 0.29 15.12
C GLN A 47 -0.92 -0.36 13.93
N ALA A 48 -1.57 -0.38 12.76
CA ALA A 48 -0.97 -0.92 11.55
C ALA A 48 0.29 -0.15 11.13
N TRP A 49 0.31 1.18 11.28
CA TRP A 49 1.50 1.98 10.98
C TRP A 49 2.61 1.79 12.03
N ILE A 50 2.28 1.71 13.32
CA ILE A 50 3.24 1.38 14.37
C ILE A 50 3.87 0.00 14.12
N ALA A 51 3.08 -0.97 13.68
CA ALA A 51 3.53 -2.33 13.39
C ALA A 51 4.55 -2.41 12.22
N LEU A 52 4.61 -1.40 11.35
CA LEU A 52 5.64 -1.32 10.29
C LEU A 52 7.04 -1.00 10.86
N GLY A 53 7.13 -0.46 12.07
CA GLY A 53 8.40 -0.25 12.78
C GLY A 53 9.41 0.58 11.99
N ASP A 54 10.62 0.05 11.86
CA ASP A 54 11.77 0.66 11.17
C ASP A 54 11.83 0.36 9.66
N MET A 55 10.71 -0.05 9.05
CA MET A 55 10.62 -0.30 7.62
C MET A 55 11.05 0.95 6.82
N THR A 56 11.98 0.78 5.88
CA THR A 56 12.44 1.90 5.05
C THR A 56 11.37 2.31 4.05
N LYS A 57 11.53 3.51 3.47
CA LYS A 57 10.61 4.02 2.46
C LYS A 57 10.51 3.09 1.25
N GLU A 58 11.65 2.57 0.80
CA GLU A 58 11.77 1.69 -0.35
C GLU A 58 11.04 0.36 -0.10
N GLN A 59 11.23 -0.22 1.09
CA GLN A 59 10.52 -1.44 1.50
C GLN A 59 9.01 -1.21 1.60
N ALA A 60 8.58 -0.05 2.11
CA ALA A 60 7.16 0.30 2.20
C ALA A 60 6.52 0.45 0.82
N MET A 61 7.20 1.07 -0.15
CA MET A 61 6.74 1.16 -1.53
C MET A 61 6.61 -0.23 -2.18
N GLU A 62 7.63 -1.08 -2.01
CA GLU A 62 7.65 -2.41 -2.61
C GLU A 62 6.48 -3.25 -2.10
N GLU A 63 6.26 -3.27 -0.78
CA GLU A 63 5.14 -3.97 -0.16
C GLU A 63 3.78 -3.38 -0.56
N TYR A 64 3.68 -2.07 -0.73
CA TYR A 64 2.47 -1.41 -1.20
C TYR A 64 2.11 -1.85 -2.62
N VAL A 65 3.08 -1.85 -3.53
CA VAL A 65 2.91 -2.28 -4.92
C VAL A 65 2.58 -3.78 -4.99
N LYS A 66 3.27 -4.63 -4.22
CA LYS A 66 2.98 -6.07 -4.13
C LYS A 66 1.54 -6.34 -3.69
N LEU A 67 1.08 -5.66 -2.65
CA LEU A 67 -0.26 -5.85 -2.11
C LEU A 67 -1.34 -5.37 -3.10
N LEU A 68 -1.07 -4.28 -3.84
CA LEU A 68 -1.93 -3.84 -4.93
C LEU A 68 -1.95 -4.84 -6.09
N LEU A 69 -0.81 -5.41 -6.47
CA LEU A 69 -0.71 -6.40 -7.55
C LEU A 69 -1.44 -7.70 -7.22
N ASP A 70 -1.36 -8.15 -5.96
CA ASP A 70 -2.03 -9.37 -5.50
C ASP A 70 -3.56 -9.21 -5.46
N ARG A 71 -4.06 -8.00 -5.19
CA ARG A 71 -5.49 -7.70 -5.11
C ARG A 71 -6.10 -7.17 -6.41
N CYS A 72 -5.28 -6.63 -7.31
CA CYS A 72 -5.69 -6.07 -8.59
C CYS A 72 -5.04 -6.84 -9.75
N SER A 73 -5.74 -7.84 -10.27
CA SER A 73 -5.31 -8.63 -11.43
C SER A 73 -5.10 -7.77 -12.69
N ILE A 74 -5.84 -6.67 -12.83
CA ILE A 74 -5.72 -5.72 -13.95
C ILE A 74 -4.36 -5.01 -13.93
N PHE A 75 -3.86 -4.68 -12.75
CA PHE A 75 -2.56 -4.04 -12.60
C PHE A 75 -1.42 -4.99 -12.98
N ARG A 76 -1.57 -6.28 -12.63
CA ARG A 76 -0.64 -7.35 -13.02
C ARG A 76 -0.59 -7.54 -14.54
N ILE A 77 -1.75 -7.57 -15.19
CA ILE A 77 -1.85 -7.70 -16.65
C ILE A 77 -1.20 -6.49 -17.34
N HIS A 78 -1.39 -5.26 -16.83
CA HIS A 78 -0.79 -4.07 -17.43
C HIS A 78 0.74 -4.08 -17.36
N LEU A 79 1.34 -4.51 -16.24
CA LEU A 79 2.80 -4.65 -16.13
C LEU A 79 3.35 -5.71 -17.10
N GLN A 80 2.72 -6.89 -17.15
CA GLN A 80 3.14 -7.95 -18.07
C GLN A 80 3.07 -7.53 -19.54
N ILE A 81 2.08 -6.71 -19.91
CA ILE A 81 1.99 -6.16 -21.27
C ILE A 81 3.12 -5.16 -21.56
N GLN A 82 3.58 -4.39 -20.58
CA GLN A 82 4.74 -3.50 -20.77
C GLN A 82 6.04 -4.29 -20.91
N ASP A 83 6.25 -5.33 -20.11
CA ASP A 83 7.44 -6.20 -20.21
C ASP A 83 7.55 -6.86 -21.60
N VAL A 84 6.42 -7.34 -22.15
CA VAL A 84 6.39 -7.94 -23.50
C VAL A 84 6.73 -6.93 -24.61
N LYS A 85 6.36 -5.65 -24.44
CA LYS A 85 6.69 -4.60 -25.42
C LYS A 85 8.18 -4.29 -25.44
N TYR A 86 8.82 -4.18 -24.28
CA TYR A 86 10.26 -3.95 -24.20
C TYR A 86 11.07 -5.09 -24.83
N VAL A 87 10.63 -6.35 -24.71
CA VAL A 87 11.29 -7.50 -25.34
C VAL A 87 11.09 -7.51 -26.86
N ALA A 88 9.96 -7.01 -27.37
CA ALA A 88 9.71 -6.93 -28.81
C ALA A 88 10.52 -5.82 -29.50
N ASP A 89 10.82 -4.73 -28.78
CA ASP A 89 11.60 -3.60 -29.30
C ASP A 89 13.13 -3.86 -29.30
N ASP A 90 13.62 -4.85 -28.55
CA ASP A 90 15.04 -5.28 -28.52
C ASP A 90 15.37 -6.38 -29.54
N GLN A 91 14.37 -6.83 -30.32
CA GLN A 91 14.52 -7.82 -31.39
C GLN A 91 14.25 -7.27 -32.80
N SER A 92 14.19 -5.95 -32.97
CA SER A 92 14.02 -5.30 -34.29
C SER A 92 15.19 -4.41 -34.71
#